data_AF-A0A3D3LF63-F1
#
_entry.id   AF-A0A3D3LF63-F1
#
_cell.length_a   1.000
_cell.length_b   1.000
_cell.length_c   1.000
_cell.angle_alpha   90.00
_cell.angle_beta   90.00
_cell.angle_gamma   90.00
#
_symmetry.space_group_name_H-M   'P 1'
#
loop_
_entity.id
_entity.type
_entity.pdbx_description
1 polymer ?
#
loop_
_entity_poly.entity_id
_entity_poly.type
_entity_poly.pdbx_seq_one_letter_code
_entity_poly.pdbx_strand_id
1 'polypeptide(L)'
;MPVLAFAGDASQKLDEARRAFYEAASKQETAYRKALGEAILKATRCEVFLLDFDIPHDKKKDTFFDYPSDDDHFPIRPYSAETKILKRRVLTADEFQRLKPSLVETVSVAENSGGALCHMPIHGLRVFDGDEMIFETSICYGCANFYVAYPLGGAGWVGLSAKDFDTVMEALMPIPESERKRFEEAHKPKKAPKK
;
A
#
# COMPACT_ATOMS: atom_id res chain seq x y z
N MET A 1 -21.82 3.61 -46.33
CA MET A 1 -20.46 4.19 -46.40
C MET A 1 -19.60 3.47 -45.37
N PRO A 2 -18.54 2.76 -45.75
CA PRO A 2 -17.67 2.11 -44.77
C PRO A 2 -16.71 3.17 -44.21
N VAL A 3 -16.65 3.27 -42.88
CA VAL A 3 -15.68 4.10 -42.17
C VAL A 3 -14.32 3.39 -42.25
N LEU A 4 -13.37 4.01 -42.93
CA LEU A 4 -11.99 3.53 -43.02
C LEU A 4 -11.34 3.61 -41.64
N ALA A 5 -11.05 2.45 -41.05
CA ALA A 5 -10.21 2.34 -39.88
C ALA A 5 -8.74 2.55 -40.30
N PHE A 6 -8.20 3.74 -40.08
CA PHE A 6 -6.77 4.01 -40.13
C PHE A 6 -6.27 4.35 -38.73
N ALA A 7 -6.10 3.34 -37.87
CA ALA A 7 -5.03 3.46 -36.89
C ALA A 7 -3.72 3.41 -37.70
N GLY A 8 -3.07 4.56 -37.89
CA GLY A 8 -1.85 4.63 -38.70
C GLY A 8 -0.76 3.73 -38.13
N ASP A 9 0.12 3.20 -38.98
CA ASP A 9 1.27 2.34 -38.62
C ASP A 9 2.08 2.89 -37.43
N ALA A 10 2.22 4.22 -37.31
CA ALA A 10 2.85 4.88 -36.17
C ALA A 10 2.11 4.65 -34.83
N SER A 11 0.78 4.68 -34.82
CA SER A 11 -0.04 4.42 -33.62
C SER A 11 0.11 2.96 -33.19
N GLN A 12 0.07 2.03 -34.14
CA GLN A 12 0.25 0.61 -33.84
C GLN A 12 1.64 0.33 -33.26
N LYS A 13 2.70 0.88 -33.87
CA LYS A 13 4.07 0.77 -33.33
C LYS A 13 4.20 1.38 -31.94
N LEU A 14 3.54 2.51 -31.67
CA LEU A 14 3.53 3.13 -30.35
C LEU A 14 2.81 2.26 -29.32
N ASP A 15 1.70 1.63 -29.68
CA ASP A 15 0.95 0.75 -28.77
C ASP A 15 1.71 -0.55 -28.49
N GLU A 16 2.39 -1.11 -29.49
CA GLU A 16 3.31 -2.25 -29.31
C GLU A 16 4.47 -1.88 -28.37
N ALA A 17 5.09 -0.70 -28.56
CA ALA A 17 6.14 -0.20 -27.69
C ALA A 17 5.65 0.04 -26.25
N ARG A 18 4.45 0.62 -26.08
CA ARG A 18 3.81 0.81 -24.77
C ARG A 18 3.57 -0.52 -24.07
N ARG A 19 3.02 -1.51 -24.77
CA ARG A 19 2.80 -2.85 -24.22
C ARG A 19 4.12 -3.49 -23.78
N ALA A 20 5.14 -3.47 -24.64
CA ALA A 20 6.46 -4.01 -24.29
C ALA A 20 7.07 -3.30 -23.07
N PHE A 21 6.90 -1.97 -22.98
CA PHE A 21 7.31 -1.19 -21.81
C PHE A 21 6.59 -1.64 -20.53
N TYR A 22 5.25 -1.73 -20.54
CA TYR A 22 4.49 -2.16 -19.36
C TYR A 22 4.77 -3.61 -18.95
N GLU A 23 4.98 -4.52 -19.91
CA GLU A 23 5.39 -5.89 -19.64
C GLU A 23 6.78 -5.96 -18.99
N ALA A 24 7.73 -5.16 -19.47
CA ALA A 24 9.07 -5.08 -18.87
C ALA A 24 9.02 -4.47 -17.47
N ALA A 25 8.26 -3.40 -17.27
CA ALA A 25 8.06 -2.77 -15.96
C ALA A 25 7.42 -3.76 -14.96
N SER A 26 6.35 -4.45 -15.37
CA SER A 26 5.68 -5.46 -14.54
C SER A 26 6.64 -6.58 -14.10
N LYS A 27 7.49 -7.08 -15.01
CA LYS A 27 8.52 -8.08 -14.67
C LYS A 27 9.53 -7.56 -13.66
N GLN A 28 9.98 -6.30 -13.81
CA GLN A 28 10.92 -5.68 -12.88
C GLN A 28 10.30 -5.48 -11.49
N GLU A 29 9.07 -4.98 -11.43
CA GLU A 29 8.32 -4.82 -10.18
C GLU A 29 8.10 -6.16 -9.48
N THR A 30 7.71 -7.21 -10.20
CA THR A 30 7.54 -8.55 -9.64
C THR A 30 8.85 -9.11 -9.10
N ALA A 31 9.96 -8.93 -9.82
CA ALA A 31 11.28 -9.36 -9.35
C ALA A 31 11.69 -8.62 -8.07
N TYR A 32 11.44 -7.30 -8.01
CA TYR A 32 11.71 -6.49 -6.83
C TYR A 32 10.84 -6.91 -5.63
N ARG A 33 9.53 -7.08 -5.83
CA ARG A 33 8.58 -7.56 -4.81
C ARG A 33 9.02 -8.89 -4.20
N LYS A 34 9.46 -9.84 -5.04
CA LYS A 34 10.01 -11.12 -4.56
C LYS A 34 11.25 -10.91 -3.70
N ALA A 35 12.22 -10.12 -4.16
CA ALA A 35 13.45 -9.84 -3.40
C ALA A 35 13.15 -9.12 -2.08
N LEU A 36 12.18 -8.20 -2.07
CA LEU A 36 11.71 -7.50 -0.88
C LEU A 36 11.08 -8.48 0.13
N GLY A 37 10.28 -9.45 -0.33
CA GLY A 37 9.78 -10.52 0.52
C GLY A 37 10.89 -11.36 1.14
N GLU A 38 11.92 -11.72 0.36
CA GLU A 38 13.12 -12.42 0.85
C GLU A 38 13.89 -11.59 1.89
N ALA A 39 13.92 -10.27 1.76
CA ALA A 39 14.51 -9.36 2.74
C ALA A 39 13.67 -9.28 4.03
N ILE A 40 12.34 -9.13 3.91
CA ILE A 40 11.41 -9.12 5.06
C ILE A 40 11.51 -10.42 5.87
N LEU A 41 11.75 -11.57 5.23
CA LEU A 41 11.97 -12.83 5.94
C LEU A 41 13.15 -12.74 6.92
N LYS A 42 14.21 -12.04 6.54
CA LYS A 42 15.44 -11.88 7.34
C LYS A 42 15.37 -10.71 8.33
N ALA A 43 14.45 -9.78 8.13
CA ALA A 43 14.29 -8.60 8.96
C ALA A 43 14.07 -8.93 10.45
N THR A 44 14.56 -8.04 11.31
CA THR A 44 14.65 -8.24 12.75
C THR A 44 13.56 -7.51 13.53
N ARG A 45 13.00 -6.42 12.99
CA ARG A 45 12.07 -5.56 13.72
C ARG A 45 10.92 -5.10 12.82
N CYS A 46 9.74 -4.98 13.42
CA CYS A 46 8.57 -4.41 12.77
C CYS A 46 7.83 -3.48 13.72
N GLU A 47 7.43 -2.33 13.21
CA GLU A 47 6.52 -1.39 13.85
C GLU A 47 5.16 -1.48 13.17
N VAL A 48 4.12 -1.57 13.98
CA VAL A 48 2.73 -1.50 13.55
C VAL A 48 2.12 -0.18 14.01
N PHE A 49 1.29 0.40 13.15
CA PHE A 49 0.66 1.69 13.39
C PHE A 49 -0.85 1.53 13.27
N LEU A 50 -1.59 2.18 14.15
CA LEU A 50 -2.99 2.55 13.91
C LEU A 50 -2.98 3.94 13.29
N LEU A 51 -3.56 4.06 12.10
CA LEU A 51 -3.59 5.29 11.32
C LEU A 51 -5.00 5.90 11.36
N ASP A 52 -5.07 7.21 11.17
CA ASP A 52 -6.33 7.88 10.90
C ASP A 52 -6.79 7.53 9.48
N PHE A 53 -8.07 7.17 9.33
CA PHE A 53 -8.70 6.85 8.04
C PHE A 53 -8.66 8.02 7.05
N ASP A 54 -8.55 9.25 7.55
CA ASP A 54 -8.57 10.44 6.73
C ASP A 54 -7.18 10.75 6.17
N ILE A 55 -7.11 11.04 4.87
CA ILE A 55 -5.91 11.57 4.23
C ILE A 55 -6.18 13.06 3.93
N PRO A 56 -5.57 13.99 4.68
CA PRO A 56 -5.61 15.41 4.37
C PRO A 56 -5.19 15.65 2.92
N HIS A 57 -5.85 16.59 2.25
CA HIS A 57 -5.54 16.97 0.87
C HIS A 57 -4.29 17.88 0.76
N ASP A 58 -3.70 18.25 1.88
CA ASP A 58 -2.51 19.10 1.93
C ASP A 58 -1.29 18.30 1.51
N LYS A 59 -0.86 18.52 0.27
CA LYS A 59 0.31 17.85 -0.31
C LYS A 59 1.58 18.30 0.44
N LYS A 60 2.30 17.36 1.02
CA LYS A 60 3.68 17.58 1.49
C LYS A 60 4.68 17.09 0.46
N LYS A 61 5.93 17.57 0.54
CA LYS A 61 7.01 17.06 -0.32
C LYS A 61 7.27 15.59 0.03
N ASP A 62 7.25 14.73 -0.98
CA ASP A 62 7.59 13.31 -0.83
C ASP A 62 9.11 13.17 -0.78
N THR A 63 9.66 13.05 0.43
CA THR A 63 11.08 12.80 0.64
C THR A 63 11.29 11.31 0.87
N PHE A 64 11.32 10.56 -0.24
CA PHE A 64 11.36 9.09 -0.33
C PHE A 64 12.42 8.41 0.56
N PHE A 65 13.57 9.05 0.79
CA PHE A 65 14.70 8.52 1.57
C PHE A 65 15.02 9.34 2.84
N ASP A 66 14.25 10.38 3.14
CA ASP A 66 14.42 11.06 4.41
C ASP A 66 13.74 10.23 5.50
N TYR A 67 14.57 9.75 6.43
CA TYR A 67 14.19 9.10 7.68
C TYR A 67 13.00 9.81 8.34
N PRO A 68 12.15 9.05 9.03
CA PRO A 68 10.70 9.11 8.91
C PRO A 68 10.13 10.51 9.04
N SER A 69 9.12 10.79 8.20
CA SER A 69 8.18 11.89 8.38
C SER A 69 7.80 11.98 9.86
N ASP A 70 7.80 13.21 10.38
CA ASP A 70 7.26 13.67 11.67
C ASP A 70 6.65 12.57 12.56
N ASP A 71 7.06 12.51 13.84
CA ASP A 71 6.69 11.41 14.75
C ASP A 71 5.18 11.14 14.86
N ASP A 72 4.35 12.12 14.53
CA ASP A 72 2.90 12.04 14.59
C ASP A 72 2.22 11.72 13.24
N HIS A 73 2.96 11.60 12.13
CA HIS A 73 2.42 11.43 10.77
C HIS A 73 3.05 10.24 10.01
N PHE A 74 2.22 9.56 9.24
CA PHE A 74 2.58 8.40 8.43
C PHE A 74 2.38 8.68 6.93
N PRO A 75 3.37 8.39 6.07
CA PRO A 75 3.28 8.73 4.66
C PRO A 75 2.33 7.80 3.90
N ILE A 76 1.52 8.41 3.05
CA ILE A 76 0.57 7.75 2.16
C ILE A 76 1.04 7.92 0.72
N ARG A 77 1.74 6.90 0.21
CA ARG A 77 2.27 6.90 -1.15
C ARG A 77 1.31 6.15 -2.10
N PRO A 78 1.26 6.52 -3.39
CA PRO A 78 2.03 7.58 -4.07
C PRO A 78 1.41 8.99 -3.97
N TYR A 79 0.50 9.25 -3.03
CA TYR A 79 -0.32 10.48 -3.04
C TYR A 79 0.38 11.75 -2.54
N SER A 80 1.67 11.70 -2.21
CA SER A 80 2.42 12.81 -1.59
C SER A 80 1.64 13.42 -0.42
N ALA A 81 1.00 12.56 0.36
CA ALA A 81 0.16 12.89 1.49
C ALA A 81 0.62 12.09 2.71
N GLU A 82 0.14 12.46 3.87
CA GLU A 82 0.39 11.75 5.13
C GLU A 82 -0.91 11.70 5.92
N THR A 83 -1.05 10.71 6.80
CA THR A 83 -2.15 10.63 7.76
C THR A 83 -1.59 10.67 9.18
N LYS A 84 -2.44 10.99 10.15
CA LYS A 84 -2.04 10.99 11.55
C LYS A 84 -1.82 9.57 12.07
N ILE A 85 -0.78 9.40 12.87
CA ILE A 85 -0.54 8.20 13.67
C ILE A 85 -1.39 8.31 14.95
N LEU A 86 -2.36 7.41 15.12
CA LEU A 86 -3.18 7.34 16.33
C LEU A 86 -2.50 6.49 17.42
N LYS A 87 -1.77 5.44 17.02
CA LYS A 87 -1.03 4.57 17.92
C LYS A 87 0.16 3.95 17.20
N ARG A 88 1.28 3.83 17.90
CA ARG A 88 2.51 3.15 17.43
C ARG A 88 2.85 2.01 18.39
N ARG A 89 3.31 0.89 17.86
CA ARG A 89 3.82 -0.23 18.66
C ARG A 89 4.93 -0.97 17.93
N VAL A 90 6.04 -1.22 18.62
CA VAL A 90 7.07 -2.16 18.16
C VAL A 90 6.58 -3.57 18.51
N LEU A 91 6.58 -4.47 17.53
CA LEU A 91 6.23 -5.87 17.75
C LEU A 91 7.34 -6.59 18.51
N THR A 92 6.95 -7.52 19.38
CA THR A 92 7.89 -8.52 19.91
C THR A 92 8.35 -9.46 18.79
N ALA A 93 9.45 -10.18 19.01
CA ALA A 93 9.95 -11.15 18.04
C ALA A 93 8.88 -12.19 17.65
N ASP A 94 8.18 -12.76 18.63
CA ASP A 94 7.13 -13.76 18.40
C ASP A 94 5.95 -13.20 17.60
N GLU A 95 5.54 -11.96 17.89
CA GLU A 95 4.47 -11.28 17.15
C GLU A 95 4.89 -11.01 15.70
N PHE A 96 6.12 -10.54 15.48
CA PHE A 96 6.61 -10.32 14.13
C PHE A 96 6.73 -11.64 13.37
N GLN A 97 7.16 -12.73 14.02
CA GLN A 97 7.18 -14.06 13.41
C GLN A 97 5.78 -14.55 13.02
N ARG A 98 4.72 -14.15 13.73
CA ARG A 98 3.33 -14.46 13.34
C ARG A 98 2.86 -13.66 12.12
N LEU A 99 3.26 -12.39 12.00
CA LEU A 99 2.89 -11.53 10.87
C LEU A 99 3.68 -11.85 9.59
N LYS A 100 4.96 -12.22 9.76
CA LYS A 100 5.93 -12.35 8.68
C LYS A 100 5.48 -13.25 7.53
N PRO A 101 4.88 -14.45 7.72
CA PRO A 101 4.39 -15.27 6.62
C PRO A 101 3.38 -14.55 5.73
N SER A 102 2.33 -13.97 6.33
CA SER A 102 1.26 -13.26 5.60
C SER A 102 1.78 -12.01 4.91
N LEU A 103 2.71 -11.28 5.55
CA LEU A 103 3.35 -10.11 4.97
C LEU A 103 4.21 -10.48 3.75
N VAL A 104 5.01 -11.53 3.85
CA VAL A 104 5.87 -12.00 2.75
C VAL A 104 5.04 -12.51 1.59
N GLU A 105 4.01 -13.31 1.85
CA GLU A 105 3.07 -13.80 0.82
C GLU A 105 2.48 -12.62 0.04
N THR A 106 2.00 -11.62 0.76
CA THR A 106 1.33 -10.45 0.21
C THR A 106 2.27 -9.52 -0.56
N VAL A 107 3.48 -9.29 -0.06
CA VAL A 107 4.49 -8.47 -0.75
C VAL A 107 5.04 -9.17 -1.99
N SER A 108 5.17 -10.50 -1.98
CA SER A 108 5.86 -11.28 -3.02
C SER A 108 4.96 -11.72 -4.18
N VAL A 109 3.75 -11.15 -4.32
CA VAL A 109 2.79 -11.57 -5.35
C VAL A 109 3.35 -11.41 -6.77
N ALA A 110 3.20 -12.46 -7.56
CA ALA A 110 3.66 -12.51 -8.95
C ALA A 110 2.81 -11.63 -9.88
N GLU A 111 1.50 -11.71 -9.70
CA GLU A 111 0.52 -10.88 -10.40
C GLU A 111 -0.13 -9.92 -9.42
N ASN A 112 -0.17 -8.65 -9.81
CA ASN A 112 -0.76 -7.61 -9.00
C ASN A 112 -2.25 -7.47 -9.35
N SER A 113 -3.14 -7.84 -8.42
CA SER A 113 -4.59 -7.67 -8.52
C SER A 113 -5.11 -6.39 -7.84
N GLY A 114 -4.24 -5.64 -7.16
CA GLY A 114 -4.58 -4.46 -6.39
C GLY A 114 -4.73 -3.22 -7.26
N GLY A 115 -5.93 -3.00 -7.80
CA GLY A 115 -6.30 -1.72 -8.41
C GLY A 115 -6.56 -0.63 -7.36
N ALA A 116 -6.22 0.62 -7.68
CA ALA A 116 -6.56 1.78 -6.85
C ALA A 116 -8.04 2.15 -7.03
N LEU A 117 -8.92 1.66 -6.15
CA LEU A 117 -10.32 2.10 -6.09
C LEU A 117 -10.64 2.99 -4.88
N CYS A 118 -9.75 3.03 -3.89
CA CYS A 118 -9.81 3.86 -2.69
C CYS A 118 -8.53 3.64 -1.87
N HIS A 119 -8.10 4.63 -1.08
CA HIS A 119 -7.15 4.39 0.02
C HIS A 119 -7.66 5.06 1.29
N MET A 120 -8.01 4.24 2.27
CA MET A 120 -8.50 4.65 3.59
C MET A 120 -7.61 3.93 4.60
N PRO A 121 -6.44 4.52 4.92
CA PRO A 121 -5.39 3.85 5.67
C PRO A 121 -5.88 3.57 7.08
N ILE A 122 -5.68 2.35 7.56
CA ILE A 122 -6.03 2.00 8.95
C ILE A 122 -4.85 1.39 9.70
N HIS A 123 -4.07 0.57 9.01
CA HIS A 123 -2.85 0.03 9.55
C HIS A 123 -1.66 0.53 8.74
N GLY A 124 -0.59 0.86 9.45
CA GLY A 124 0.72 1.12 8.86
C GLY A 124 1.71 0.06 9.31
N LEU A 125 2.73 -0.19 8.48
CA LEU A 125 3.86 -1.04 8.79
C LEU A 125 5.17 -0.34 8.45
N ARG A 126 6.15 -0.47 9.33
CA ARG A 126 7.58 -0.27 9.02
C ARG A 126 8.34 -1.53 9.39
N VAL A 127 9.18 -2.01 8.49
CA VAL A 127 10.03 -3.20 8.71
C VAL A 127 11.48 -2.77 8.61
N PHE A 128 12.28 -3.25 9.56
CA PHE A 128 13.69 -2.90 9.70
C PHE A 128 14.56 -4.14 9.78
N ASP A 129 15.76 -4.04 9.19
CA ASP A 129 16.88 -4.93 9.45
C ASP A 129 17.97 -4.15 10.19
N GLY A 130 18.15 -4.44 11.48
CA GLY A 130 18.90 -3.56 12.38
C GLY A 130 18.27 -2.18 12.44
N ASP A 131 19.05 -1.15 12.07
CA ASP A 131 18.59 0.23 12.04
C ASP A 131 17.99 0.63 10.69
N GLU A 132 18.26 -0.12 9.61
CA GLU A 132 17.82 0.22 8.26
C GLU A 132 16.34 -0.12 8.04
N MET A 133 15.54 0.85 7.60
CA MET A 133 14.16 0.61 7.19
C MET A 133 14.13 0.05 5.76
N ILE A 134 13.68 -1.19 5.62
CA ILE A 134 13.65 -1.89 4.33
C ILE A 134 12.26 -1.88 3.68
N PHE A 135 11.21 -1.60 4.45
CA PHE A 135 9.84 -1.55 3.96
C PHE A 135 8.98 -0.61 4.80
N GLU A 136 8.16 0.21 4.13
CA GLU A 136 7.14 1.06 4.75
C GLU A 136 5.88 0.99 3.88
N THR A 137 4.72 0.78 4.51
CA THR A 137 3.44 0.79 3.79
C THR A 137 2.27 1.13 4.69
N SER A 138 1.16 1.56 4.08
CA SER A 138 -0.15 1.65 4.73
C SER A 138 -1.17 0.80 4.00
N ILE A 139 -2.13 0.30 4.77
CA ILE A 139 -3.07 -0.73 4.35
C ILE A 139 -4.47 -0.13 4.33
N CYS A 140 -5.13 -0.24 3.18
CA CYS A 140 -6.48 0.26 2.97
C CYS A 140 -7.51 -0.65 3.64
N TYR A 141 -8.35 -0.09 4.49
CA TYR A 141 -9.45 -0.82 5.12
C TYR A 141 -10.52 -1.31 4.13
N GLY A 142 -10.84 -0.50 3.11
CA GLY A 142 -11.95 -0.81 2.20
C GLY A 142 -11.54 -1.64 0.99
N CYS A 143 -10.37 -1.37 0.42
CA CYS A 143 -9.92 -1.95 -0.84
C CYS A 143 -8.90 -3.09 -0.66
N ALA A 144 -8.54 -3.43 0.58
CA ALA A 144 -7.59 -4.50 0.91
C ALA A 144 -6.32 -4.44 0.04
N ASN A 145 -5.73 -3.25 -0.06
CA ASN A 145 -4.53 -2.99 -0.84
C ASN A 145 -3.54 -2.15 -0.02
N PHE A 146 -2.28 -2.14 -0.46
CA PHE A 146 -1.17 -1.42 0.16
C PHE A 146 -0.22 -0.97 -0.93
N TYR A 147 0.70 -0.06 -0.62
CA TYR A 147 1.69 0.37 -1.61
C TYR A 147 3.03 -0.33 -1.42
N VAL A 148 3.74 -0.56 -2.53
CA VAL A 148 5.16 -0.92 -2.55
C VAL A 148 5.93 0.20 -3.23
N ALA A 149 6.92 0.75 -2.53
CA ALA A 149 7.85 1.73 -3.09
C ALA A 149 8.96 1.02 -3.88
N TYR A 150 9.30 1.55 -5.06
CA TYR A 150 10.33 1.01 -5.95
C TYR A 150 11.54 1.95 -6.04
N PRO A 151 12.77 1.42 -6.24
CA PRO A 151 14.00 2.21 -6.20
C PRO A 151 14.09 3.35 -7.22
N LEU A 152 13.32 3.29 -8.32
CA LEU A 152 13.31 4.31 -9.36
C LEU A 152 12.37 5.50 -9.07
N GLY A 153 11.90 5.64 -7.83
CA GLY A 153 11.15 6.83 -7.38
C GLY A 153 9.65 6.76 -7.65
N GLY A 154 9.05 5.57 -7.57
CA GLY A 154 7.62 5.38 -7.70
C GLY A 154 7.06 4.44 -6.63
N ALA A 155 5.73 4.37 -6.51
CA ALA A 155 5.06 3.34 -5.72
C ALA A 155 3.89 2.74 -6.50
N GLY A 156 3.74 1.42 -6.39
CA GLY A 156 2.63 0.67 -6.99
C GLY A 156 1.69 0.15 -5.91
N TRP A 157 0.39 0.20 -6.19
CA TRP A 157 -0.62 -0.46 -5.35
C TRP A 157 -0.53 -1.97 -5.54
N VAL A 158 -0.61 -2.73 -4.46
CA VAL A 158 -0.58 -4.19 -4.45
C VAL A 158 -1.75 -4.69 -3.61
N GLY A 159 -2.43 -5.74 -4.06
CA GLY A 159 -3.55 -6.33 -3.34
C GLY A 159 -3.06 -7.18 -2.16
N LEU A 160 -3.78 -7.15 -1.04
CA LEU A 160 -3.61 -8.12 0.04
C LEU A 160 -4.05 -9.50 -0.46
N SER A 161 -3.12 -10.46 -0.54
CA SER A 161 -3.42 -11.82 -1.00
C SER A 161 -3.53 -12.83 0.14
N ALA A 162 -2.82 -12.60 1.25
CA ALA A 162 -2.81 -13.53 2.37
C ALA A 162 -4.14 -13.47 3.14
N LYS A 163 -4.84 -14.62 3.21
CA LYS A 163 -6.20 -14.71 3.79
C LYS A 163 -6.27 -14.29 5.25
N ASP A 164 -5.22 -14.57 6.02
CA ASP A 164 -5.19 -14.33 7.47
C ASP A 164 -4.58 -12.98 7.84
N PHE A 165 -4.19 -12.17 6.85
CA PHE A 165 -3.47 -10.92 7.09
C PHE A 165 -4.28 -9.97 8.00
N ASP A 166 -5.55 -9.73 7.66
CA ASP A 166 -6.42 -8.83 8.43
C ASP A 166 -6.65 -9.34 9.86
N THR A 167 -6.83 -10.66 10.02
CA THR A 167 -7.00 -11.29 11.34
C THR A 167 -5.76 -11.09 12.21
N VAL A 168 -4.57 -11.29 11.64
CA VAL A 168 -3.31 -11.09 12.35
C VAL A 168 -3.13 -9.62 12.71
N MET A 169 -3.40 -8.70 11.79
CA MET A 169 -3.29 -7.26 12.04
C MET A 169 -4.28 -6.78 13.11
N GLU A 170 -5.53 -7.26 13.09
CA GLU A 170 -6.52 -6.92 14.11
C GLU A 170 -6.08 -7.42 15.50
N ALA A 171 -5.47 -8.61 15.58
CA ALA A 171 -4.93 -9.10 16.84
C ALA A 171 -3.73 -8.29 17.34
N LEU A 172 -2.87 -7.82 16.43
CA LEU A 172 -1.65 -7.06 16.76
C LEU A 172 -1.92 -5.57 17.04
N MET A 173 -2.89 -4.98 16.35
CA MET A 173 -3.30 -3.59 16.46
C MET A 173 -4.82 -3.48 16.25
N PRO A 174 -5.63 -3.77 17.29
CA PRO A 174 -7.08 -3.71 17.19
C PRO A 174 -7.55 -2.30 16.84
N ILE A 175 -8.55 -2.20 15.97
CA ILE A 175 -9.15 -0.91 15.61
C ILE A 175 -10.24 -0.60 16.65
N PRO A 176 -10.14 0.51 17.41
CA PRO A 176 -11.16 0.90 18.37
C PRO A 176 -12.54 1.02 17.73
N GLU A 177 -13.58 0.56 18.41
CA GLU A 177 -14.96 0.65 17.91
C GLU A 177 -15.39 2.11 17.64
N SER A 178 -14.86 3.06 18.41
CA SER A 178 -15.08 4.49 18.18
C SER A 178 -14.58 4.94 16.80
N GLU A 179 -13.42 4.45 16.36
CA GLU A 179 -12.85 4.78 15.05
C GLU A 179 -13.62 4.12 13.92
N ARG A 180 -14.05 2.86 14.10
CA ARG A 180 -14.93 2.18 13.13
C ARG A 180 -16.24 2.94 12.94
N LYS A 181 -16.89 3.34 14.03
CA LYS A 181 -18.14 4.11 14.01
C LYS A 181 -17.96 5.47 13.34
N ARG A 182 -16.89 6.20 13.69
CA ARG A 182 -16.55 7.49 13.06
C ARG A 182 -16.40 7.33 11.54
N PHE A 183 -15.65 6.32 11.11
CA PHE A 183 -15.43 6.02 9.71
C PHE A 183 -16.74 5.68 8.97
N GLU A 184 -17.55 4.79 9.53
CA GLU A 184 -18.86 4.41 8.99
C GLU A 184 -19.80 5.61 8.86
N GLU A 185 -19.83 6.50 9.85
CA GLU A 185 -20.64 7.71 9.83
C GLU A 185 -20.22 8.69 8.73
N ALA A 186 -18.91 8.88 8.54
CA ALA A 186 -18.38 9.76 7.51
C ALA A 186 -18.63 9.23 6.09
N HIS A 187 -18.70 7.90 5.91
CA HIS A 187 -18.83 7.25 4.61
C HIS A 187 -20.23 6.68 4.33
N LYS A 188 -21.22 6.99 5.18
CA LYS A 188 -22.63 6.63 4.92
C LYS A 188 -23.08 7.20 3.57
N PRO A 189 -23.72 6.40 2.69
CA PRO A 189 -24.27 6.91 1.45
C PRO A 189 -25.30 7.98 1.77
N LYS A 190 -25.10 9.20 1.25
CA LYS A 190 -26.06 10.29 1.43
C LYS A 190 -27.41 9.84 0.87
N LYS A 191 -28.46 9.84 1.70
CA LYS A 191 -29.82 9.57 1.24
C LYS A 191 -30.14 10.52 0.10
N ALA A 192 -30.58 9.99 -1.04
CA ALA A 192 -31.06 10.80 -2.14
C ALA A 192 -32.16 11.74 -1.63
N PRO A 193 -32.16 13.03 -2.01
CA PRO A 193 -33.26 13.91 -1.66
C PRO A 193 -34.56 13.29 -2.18
N LYS A 194 -35.58 13.20 -1.30
CA LYS A 194 -36.92 12.81 -1.71
C LYS A 194 -37.37 13.83 -2.77
N LYS A 195 -37.62 13.35 -3.99
CA LYS A 195 -38.28 14.13 -5.04
C LYS A 195 -39.73 14.36 -4.68
#